data_AF-A0A397A4L3-F1
#
_entry.id   AF-A0A397A4L3-F1
#
_cell.length_a   1.000
_cell.length_b   1.000
_cell.length_c   1.000
_cell.angle_alpha   90.00
_cell.angle_beta   90.00
_cell.angle_gamma   90.00
#
_symmetry.space_group_name_H-M   'P 1'
#
loop_
_entity.id
_entity.type
_entity.pdbx_description
1 polymer ?
#
loop_
_entity_poly.entity_id
_entity_poly.type
_entity_poly.pdbx_seq_one_letter_code
_entity_poly.pdbx_strand_id
1 'polypeptide(L)'
;DDLTVDVVLPYGIPVLEQLLLFLSDLIKSKGKEDTIIFGLSLINLVLETAGTGLGAHPSLVSVLQGDLSKYLLQNSETSELQVLSLTLRVVFNLFNSIKDHLKVQLEIFFTSVHMRIMDSPTCSDEQKELALESLLEFCREPALMLDLLLAVLESISRRCPLHLANASKVDVTGSDLAALVDPSPNSFAGALPSDNGDANSTIPPNDSLAWLHTARERTAEVLQQRKQNKKRYFLAAEKFHTEPKNWIAYSQQLGLLPNPITAESVATFFHHTP
;
A
#
# COMPACT_ATOMS: atom_id res chain seq x y z
N ASP A 1 52.60 7.33 -25.18
CA ASP A 1 52.51 6.38 -24.06
C ASP A 1 51.32 6.76 -23.22
N ASP A 2 50.11 6.61 -23.73
CA ASP A 2 49.45 5.39 -24.24
C ASP A 2 48.66 4.70 -23.12
N LEU A 3 47.34 4.85 -23.24
CA LEU A 3 46.26 3.98 -22.79
C LEU A 3 46.28 3.54 -21.32
N THR A 4 45.55 4.28 -20.47
CA THR A 4 44.78 3.66 -19.38
C THR A 4 43.77 2.73 -20.03
N VAL A 5 44.18 1.48 -20.27
CA VAL A 5 43.26 0.40 -20.64
C VAL A 5 42.25 0.31 -19.51
N ASP A 6 41.03 0.76 -19.75
CA ASP A 6 39.88 0.47 -18.88
C ASP A 6 39.79 -1.06 -18.80
N VAL A 7 40.30 -1.62 -17.72
CA VAL A 7 40.16 -3.04 -17.41
C VAL A 7 38.69 -3.24 -17.11
N VAL A 8 37.91 -3.60 -18.15
CA VAL A 8 36.52 -4.02 -18.00
C VAL A 8 36.54 -5.28 -17.15
N LEU A 9 36.36 -5.11 -15.84
CA LEU A 9 36.30 -6.22 -14.91
C LEU A 9 35.06 -7.05 -15.28
N PRO A 10 35.20 -8.36 -15.61
CA PRO A 10 34.08 -9.16 -16.14
C PRO A 10 32.92 -9.32 -15.15
N TYR A 11 33.14 -9.00 -13.87
CA TYR A 11 32.17 -9.10 -12.78
C TYR A 11 32.01 -7.74 -12.09
N GLY A 12 31.40 -6.80 -12.80
CA GLY A 12 31.13 -5.45 -12.31
C GLY A 12 29.65 -5.18 -12.01
N ILE A 13 29.36 -3.93 -11.61
CA ILE A 13 27.99 -3.45 -11.32
C ILE A 13 26.97 -3.73 -12.44
N PRO A 14 27.30 -3.61 -13.74
CA PRO A 14 26.34 -3.94 -14.81
C PRO A 14 25.86 -5.39 -14.78
N VAL A 15 26.71 -6.34 -14.40
CA VAL A 15 26.32 -7.75 -14.30
C VAL A 15 25.42 -7.97 -13.08
N LEU A 16 25.70 -7.29 -11.97
CA LEU A 16 24.85 -7.34 -10.77
C LEU A 16 23.47 -6.72 -11.04
N GLU A 17 23.41 -5.64 -11.82
CA GLU A 17 22.16 -5.02 -12.26
C GLU A 17 21.32 -6.00 -13.10
N GLN A 18 21.94 -6.67 -14.08
CA GLN A 18 21.27 -7.70 -14.89
C GLN A 18 20.81 -8.89 -14.03
N LEU A 19 21.61 -9.29 -13.04
CA LEU A 19 21.23 -10.34 -12.10
C LEU A 19 20.02 -9.92 -11.27
N LEU A 20 20.00 -8.71 -10.71
CA LEU A 20 18.86 -8.20 -9.93
C LEU A 20 17.61 -8.07 -10.78
N LEU A 21 17.72 -7.62 -12.03
CA LEU A 21 16.59 -7.60 -12.97
C LEU A 21 16.03 -9.00 -13.21
N PHE A 22 16.91 -9.96 -13.49
CA PHE A 22 16.51 -11.36 -13.67
C PHE A 22 15.84 -11.93 -12.42
N LEU A 23 16.41 -11.71 -11.23
CA LEU A 23 15.83 -12.16 -9.97
C LEU A 23 14.46 -11.50 -9.71
N SER A 24 14.31 -10.21 -10.03
CA SER A 24 13.04 -9.49 -9.91
C SER A 24 11.98 -10.11 -10.83
N ASP A 25 12.35 -10.48 -12.06
CA ASP A 25 11.45 -11.15 -12.99
C ASP A 25 11.04 -12.56 -12.53
N LEU A 26 11.88 -13.28 -11.79
CA LEU A 26 11.52 -14.60 -11.22
C LEU A 26 10.37 -14.50 -10.20
N ILE A 27 10.24 -13.37 -9.51
CA ILE A 27 9.20 -13.17 -8.49
C ILE A 27 7.95 -12.47 -9.03
N LYS A 28 7.87 -12.22 -10.34
CA LYS A 28 6.68 -11.62 -10.97
C LYS A 28 5.45 -12.51 -10.77
N SER A 29 4.31 -11.89 -10.42
CA SER A 29 3.05 -12.46 -9.89
C SER A 29 2.27 -13.48 -10.78
N LYS A 30 2.92 -14.20 -11.70
CA LYS A 30 2.31 -15.25 -12.55
C LYS A 30 3.16 -16.53 -12.64
N GLY A 31 4.25 -16.60 -11.88
CA GLY A 31 5.14 -17.76 -11.84
C GLY A 31 4.57 -18.92 -11.02
N LYS A 32 5.24 -20.07 -11.10
CA LYS A 32 5.00 -21.18 -10.16
C LYS A 32 5.47 -20.77 -8.77
N GLU A 33 4.76 -21.22 -7.74
CA GLU A 33 5.08 -20.91 -6.34
C GLU A 33 6.54 -21.22 -5.99
N ASP A 34 7.05 -22.41 -6.35
CA ASP A 34 8.44 -22.79 -6.12
C ASP A 34 9.45 -21.82 -6.74
N THR A 35 9.14 -21.29 -7.92
CA THR A 35 10.00 -20.31 -8.62
C THR A 35 9.99 -18.97 -7.88
N ILE A 36 8.82 -18.53 -7.40
CA ILE A 36 8.70 -17.31 -6.60
C ILE A 36 9.44 -17.46 -5.28
N ILE A 37 9.26 -18.57 -4.57
CA ILE A 37 9.97 -18.86 -3.31
C ILE A 37 11.49 -18.86 -3.54
N PHE A 38 11.96 -19.51 -4.61
CA PHE A 38 13.38 -19.54 -4.95
C PHE A 38 13.91 -18.15 -5.28
N GLY A 39 13.20 -17.39 -6.12
CA GLY A 39 13.55 -16.02 -6.47
C GLY A 39 13.62 -15.11 -5.24
N LEU A 40 12.60 -15.13 -4.38
CA LEU A 40 12.57 -14.38 -3.12
C LEU A 40 13.73 -14.78 -2.20
N SER A 41 14.06 -16.07 -2.11
CA SER A 41 15.17 -16.56 -1.29
C SER A 41 16.52 -16.04 -1.78
N LEU A 42 16.74 -16.03 -3.10
CA LEU A 42 17.96 -15.49 -3.70
C LEU A 42 18.07 -13.97 -3.52
N ILE A 43 16.96 -13.25 -3.68
CA ILE A 43 16.92 -11.81 -3.44
C ILE A 43 17.25 -11.52 -1.97
N ASN A 44 16.65 -12.28 -1.04
CA ASN A 44 16.93 -12.13 0.38
C ASN A 44 18.42 -12.31 0.68
N LEU A 45 19.05 -13.35 0.10
CA LEU A 45 20.48 -13.60 0.24
C LEU A 45 21.33 -12.45 -0.31
N VAL A 46 20.97 -11.89 -1.48
CA VAL A 46 21.69 -10.75 -2.06
C VAL A 46 21.60 -9.53 -1.14
N LEU A 47 20.42 -9.22 -0.61
CA LEU A 47 20.21 -8.08 0.30
C LEU A 47 21.00 -8.26 1.61
N GLU A 48 20.96 -9.44 2.22
CA GLU A 48 21.72 -9.73 3.45
C GLU A 48 23.24 -9.67 3.24
N THR A 49 23.72 -10.09 2.06
CA THR A 49 25.16 -10.14 1.77
C THR A 49 25.70 -8.78 1.34
N ALA A 50 24.98 -8.05 0.48
CA ALA A 50 25.46 -6.79 -0.08
C ALA A 50 25.18 -5.59 0.86
N GLY A 51 24.12 -5.67 1.67
CA GLY A 51 23.74 -4.65 2.64
C GLY A 51 23.67 -3.24 2.03
N THR A 52 24.23 -2.26 2.75
CA THR A 52 24.21 -0.85 2.35
C THR A 52 25.07 -0.53 1.12
N GLY A 53 25.92 -1.47 0.66
CA GLY A 53 26.71 -1.31 -0.55
C GLY A 53 25.86 -1.17 -1.82
N LEU A 54 24.64 -1.72 -1.82
CA LEU A 54 23.70 -1.59 -2.94
C LEU A 54 23.28 -0.13 -3.19
N GLY A 55 23.19 0.68 -2.13
CA GLY A 55 22.79 2.09 -2.21
C GLY A 55 23.82 2.99 -2.89
N ALA A 56 25.08 2.55 -2.98
CA ALA A 56 26.14 3.33 -3.61
C ALA A 56 26.02 3.40 -5.15
N HIS A 57 25.19 2.54 -5.75
CA HIS A 57 25.10 2.39 -7.20
C HIS A 57 23.69 2.74 -7.70
N PRO A 58 23.50 3.89 -8.36
CA PRO A 58 22.19 4.35 -8.81
C PRO A 58 21.44 3.37 -9.71
N SER A 59 22.14 2.59 -10.54
CA SER A 59 21.49 1.63 -11.43
C SER A 59 20.89 0.44 -10.65
N LEU A 60 21.55 -0.04 -9.59
CA LEU A 60 20.99 -1.04 -8.70
C LEU A 60 19.80 -0.48 -7.92
N VAL A 61 19.93 0.74 -7.39
CA VAL A 61 18.84 1.44 -6.68
C VAL A 61 17.61 1.57 -7.58
N SER A 62 17.78 1.86 -8.87
CA SER A 62 16.67 1.93 -9.83
C SER A 62 15.88 0.62 -9.93
N VAL A 63 16.56 -0.53 -9.98
CA VAL A 63 15.91 -1.86 -10.02
C VAL A 63 15.18 -2.15 -8.71
N LEU A 64 15.82 -1.85 -7.59
CA LEU A 64 15.28 -2.09 -6.25
C LEU A 64 14.04 -1.21 -5.96
N GLN A 65 14.07 0.06 -6.36
CA GLN A 65 12.96 1.02 -6.21
C GLN A 65 11.78 0.73 -7.15
N GLY A 66 12.07 0.25 -8.36
CA GLY A 66 11.09 0.00 -9.42
C GLY A 66 10.52 -1.41 -9.34
N ASP A 67 11.01 -2.29 -10.21
CA ASP A 67 10.43 -3.61 -10.47
C ASP A 67 10.43 -4.52 -9.24
N LEU A 68 11.52 -4.53 -8.45
CA LEU A 68 11.56 -5.36 -7.25
C LEU A 68 10.47 -4.96 -6.24
N SER A 69 10.41 -3.67 -5.88
CA SER A 69 9.41 -3.15 -4.95
C SER A 69 7.98 -3.39 -5.47
N LYS A 70 7.77 -3.23 -6.78
CA LYS A 70 6.49 -3.50 -7.46
C LYS A 70 6.07 -4.96 -7.30
N TYR A 71 6.95 -5.91 -7.60
CA TYR A 71 6.65 -7.34 -7.53
C TYR A 71 6.53 -7.84 -6.09
N LEU A 72 7.30 -7.30 -5.14
CA LEU A 72 7.12 -7.57 -3.71
C LEU A 72 5.74 -7.11 -3.21
N LEU A 73 5.25 -5.97 -3.69
CA LEU A 73 3.91 -5.52 -3.35
C LEU A 73 2.83 -6.48 -3.90
N GLN A 74 3.00 -7.00 -5.12
CA GLN A 74 2.09 -8.00 -5.69
C GLN A 74 2.11 -9.31 -4.89
N ASN A 75 3.30 -9.82 -4.57
CA ASN A 75 3.43 -11.06 -3.79
C ASN A 75 2.86 -10.94 -2.37
N SER A 76 2.75 -9.72 -1.82
CA SER A 76 2.08 -9.47 -0.53
C SER A 76 0.56 -9.69 -0.54
N GLU A 77 -0.05 -9.88 -1.71
CA GLU A 77 -1.48 -10.16 -1.88
C GLU A 77 -1.78 -11.66 -1.92
N THR A 78 -0.77 -12.51 -1.78
CA THR A 78 -0.91 -13.98 -1.77
C THR A 78 -1.69 -14.50 -0.56
N SER A 79 -2.43 -15.60 -0.76
CA SER A 79 -2.99 -16.41 0.32
C SER A 79 -1.95 -17.33 0.97
N GLU A 80 -0.86 -17.64 0.27
CA GLU A 80 0.14 -18.61 0.71
C GLU A 80 1.07 -18.01 1.76
N LEU A 81 0.98 -18.52 3.00
CA LEU A 81 1.72 -17.99 4.15
C LEU A 81 3.24 -17.99 3.96
N GLN A 82 3.78 -19.01 3.27
CA GLN A 82 5.23 -19.10 3.02
C GLN A 82 5.71 -17.98 2.10
N VAL A 83 4.99 -17.72 1.01
CA VAL A 83 5.31 -16.63 0.08
C VAL A 83 5.17 -15.28 0.78
N LEU A 84 4.11 -15.10 1.58
CA LEU A 84 3.90 -13.86 2.35
C LEU A 84 5.03 -13.62 3.36
N SER A 85 5.36 -14.63 4.17
CA SER A 85 6.43 -14.56 5.18
C SER A 85 7.78 -14.19 4.55
N LEU A 86 8.13 -14.86 3.44
CA LEU A 86 9.39 -14.59 2.75
C LEU A 86 9.37 -13.21 2.06
N THR A 87 8.24 -12.79 1.51
CA THR A 87 8.06 -11.45 0.93
C THR A 87 8.28 -10.38 1.99
N LEU A 88 7.68 -10.51 3.17
CA LEU A 88 7.85 -9.56 4.28
C LEU A 88 9.30 -9.49 4.74
N ARG A 89 10.00 -10.63 4.81
CA ARG A 89 11.43 -10.67 5.14
C ARG A 89 12.31 -9.96 4.11
N VAL A 90 12.06 -10.20 2.81
CA VAL A 90 12.76 -9.51 1.73
C VAL A 90 12.50 -8.00 1.80
N VAL A 91 11.26 -7.59 2.07
CA VAL A 91 10.88 -6.19 2.24
C VAL A 91 11.65 -5.56 3.40
N PHE A 92 11.71 -6.20 4.56
CA PHE A 92 12.50 -5.72 5.71
C PHE A 92 13.98 -5.54 5.34
N ASN A 93 14.61 -6.56 4.76
CA ASN A 93 16.03 -6.52 4.37
C ASN A 93 16.31 -5.48 3.28
N LEU A 94 15.35 -5.26 2.37
CA LEU A 94 15.42 -4.24 1.33
C LEU A 94 15.47 -2.84 1.95
N PHE A 95 14.57 -2.54 2.89
CA PHE A 95 14.58 -1.27 3.61
C PHE A 95 15.84 -1.12 4.46
N ASN A 96 16.29 -2.17 5.14
CA ASN A 96 17.52 -2.10 5.93
C ASN A 96 18.75 -1.79 5.07
N SER A 97 18.77 -2.28 3.83
CA SER A 97 19.88 -2.10 2.89
C SER A 97 19.91 -0.70 2.26
N ILE A 98 18.76 -0.16 1.81
CA ILE A 98 18.73 1.08 1.00
C ILE A 98 17.64 2.08 1.43
N LYS A 99 17.32 2.17 2.73
CA LYS A 99 16.26 3.04 3.31
C LYS A 99 16.24 4.49 2.79
N ASP A 100 17.40 5.10 2.59
CA ASP A 100 17.51 6.51 2.16
C ASP A 100 16.88 6.75 0.78
N HIS A 101 16.73 5.69 -0.02
CA HIS A 101 16.11 5.71 -1.33
C HIS A 101 14.65 5.21 -1.33
N LEU A 102 14.11 4.68 -0.22
CA LEU A 102 12.84 3.97 -0.23
C LEU A 102 11.72 4.63 0.59
N LYS A 103 11.81 5.91 0.91
CA LYS A 103 10.82 6.59 1.78
C LYS A 103 9.38 6.50 1.26
N VAL A 104 9.18 6.67 -0.05
CA VAL A 104 7.84 6.58 -0.68
C VAL A 104 7.34 5.14 -0.68
N GLN A 105 8.22 4.18 -0.99
CA GLN A 105 7.93 2.76 -0.94
C GLN A 105 7.55 2.34 0.48
N LEU A 106 8.21 2.87 1.52
CA LEU A 106 7.91 2.54 2.92
C LEU A 106 6.48 2.92 3.28
N GLU A 107 6.05 4.12 2.91
CA GLU A 107 4.67 4.56 3.11
C GLU A 107 3.68 3.62 2.40
N ILE A 108 3.96 3.27 1.15
CA ILE A 108 3.10 2.39 0.34
C ILE A 108 3.09 0.98 0.94
N PHE A 109 4.22 0.40 1.34
CA PHE A 109 4.25 -0.92 1.98
C PHE A 109 3.54 -0.92 3.32
N PHE A 110 3.68 0.14 4.13
CA PHE A 110 2.98 0.23 5.40
C PHE A 110 1.46 0.27 5.21
N THR A 111 0.98 1.14 4.32
CA THR A 111 -0.46 1.33 4.09
C THR A 111 -1.06 0.20 3.25
N SER A 112 -0.40 -0.11 2.14
CA SER A 112 -0.91 -1.08 1.19
C SER A 112 -0.72 -2.50 1.67
N VAL A 113 0.31 -2.87 2.44
CA VAL A 113 0.47 -4.25 2.93
C VAL A 113 -0.02 -4.41 4.36
N HIS A 114 0.64 -3.76 5.30
CA HIS A 114 0.40 -4.02 6.72
C HIS A 114 -0.99 -3.57 7.16
N MET A 115 -1.36 -2.31 6.90
CA MET A 115 -2.71 -1.82 7.25
C MET A 115 -3.81 -2.57 6.49
N ARG A 116 -3.59 -2.91 5.22
CA ARG A 116 -4.55 -3.70 4.44
C ARG A 116 -4.80 -5.07 5.07
N ILE A 117 -3.74 -5.80 5.44
CA ILE A 117 -3.87 -7.13 6.06
C ILE A 117 -4.54 -7.03 7.43
N MET A 118 -4.17 -6.03 8.24
CA MET A 118 -4.76 -5.83 9.56
C MET A 118 -6.25 -5.43 9.51
N ASP A 119 -6.64 -4.58 8.55
CA ASP A 119 -8.01 -4.08 8.43
C ASP A 119 -8.93 -5.02 7.65
N SER A 120 -8.39 -5.97 6.88
CA SER A 120 -9.19 -6.82 6.02
C SER A 120 -9.90 -7.91 6.82
N PRO A 121 -11.24 -8.03 6.73
CA PRO A 121 -11.97 -9.12 7.36
C PRO A 121 -11.73 -10.47 6.66
N THR A 122 -11.17 -10.47 5.44
CA THR A 122 -10.91 -11.69 4.66
C THR A 122 -9.54 -12.30 4.94
N CYS A 123 -8.65 -11.58 5.63
CA CYS A 123 -7.32 -12.08 5.96
C CYS A 123 -7.38 -13.02 7.17
N SER A 124 -6.66 -14.14 7.09
CA SER A 124 -6.57 -15.10 8.18
C SER A 124 -5.80 -14.54 9.37
N ASP A 125 -5.96 -15.13 10.54
CA ASP A 125 -5.27 -14.69 11.74
C ASP A 125 -3.74 -14.89 11.62
N GLU A 126 -3.31 -15.95 10.93
CA GLU A 126 -1.89 -16.20 10.63
C GLU A 126 -1.29 -15.12 9.72
N GLN A 127 -2.05 -14.61 8.73
CA GLN A 127 -1.58 -13.51 7.89
C GLN A 127 -1.42 -12.21 8.70
N LYS A 128 -2.34 -11.96 9.64
CA LYS A 128 -2.27 -10.81 10.54
C LYS A 128 -1.08 -10.93 11.51
N GLU A 129 -0.82 -12.12 12.03
CA GLU A 129 0.35 -12.41 12.87
C GLU A 129 1.64 -12.13 12.12
N LEU A 130 1.82 -12.66 10.90
CA LEU A 130 3.00 -12.39 10.07
C LEU A 130 3.20 -10.90 9.80
N ALA A 131 2.12 -10.16 9.51
CA ALA A 131 2.20 -8.71 9.29
C ALA A 131 2.62 -7.96 10.57
N LEU A 132 2.11 -8.36 11.74
CA LEU A 132 2.48 -7.76 13.02
C LEU A 132 3.93 -8.08 13.41
N GLU A 133 4.39 -9.32 13.19
CA GLU A 133 5.77 -9.71 13.41
C GLU A 133 6.72 -8.88 12.54
N SER A 134 6.41 -8.72 11.26
CA SER A 134 7.14 -7.84 10.34
C SER A 134 7.22 -6.41 10.87
N LEU A 135 6.09 -5.81 11.30
CA LEU A 135 6.10 -4.47 11.89
C LEU A 135 6.95 -4.38 13.17
N LEU A 136 6.96 -5.44 13.99
CA LEU A 136 7.80 -5.50 15.17
C LEU A 136 9.28 -5.52 14.81
N GLU A 137 9.68 -6.18 13.72
CA GLU A 137 11.05 -6.14 13.19
C GLU A 137 11.44 -4.73 12.78
N PHE A 138 10.58 -4.00 12.03
CA PHE A 138 10.81 -2.58 11.72
C PHE A 138 10.97 -1.72 12.98
N CYS A 139 10.17 -1.99 14.02
CA CYS A 139 10.28 -1.31 15.31
C CYS A 139 11.52 -1.69 16.12
N ARG A 140 12.24 -2.77 15.80
CA ARG A 140 13.49 -3.11 16.50
C ARG A 140 14.69 -2.36 15.94
N GLU A 141 14.60 -1.88 14.70
CA GLU A 141 15.65 -1.10 14.05
C GLU A 141 15.39 0.41 14.20
N PRO A 142 16.16 1.17 15.01
CA PRO A 142 15.84 2.55 15.37
C PRO A 142 15.70 3.51 14.17
N ALA A 143 16.54 3.32 13.15
CA ALA A 143 16.49 4.15 11.95
C ALA A 143 15.21 3.90 11.15
N LEU A 144 14.83 2.63 10.97
CA LEU A 144 13.62 2.25 10.26
C LEU A 144 12.36 2.60 11.07
N MET A 145 12.38 2.49 12.39
CA MET A 145 11.28 2.94 13.25
C MET A 145 11.01 4.43 13.04
N LEU A 146 12.04 5.27 12.99
CA LEU A 146 11.86 6.70 12.77
C LEU A 146 11.25 6.98 11.39
N ASP A 147 11.76 6.35 10.33
CA ASP A 147 11.21 6.49 8.98
C ASP A 147 9.76 5.97 8.90
N LEU A 148 9.44 4.88 9.59
CA LEU A 148 8.09 4.34 9.69
C LEU A 148 7.15 5.30 10.42
N LEU A 149 7.57 5.87 11.56
CA LEU A 149 6.80 6.86 12.30
C LEU A 149 6.56 8.11 11.45
N LEU A 150 7.57 8.58 10.73
CA LEU A 150 7.41 9.70 9.79
C LEU A 150 6.42 9.34 8.67
N ALA A 151 6.52 8.16 8.06
CA ALA A 151 5.57 7.71 7.05
C ALA A 151 4.13 7.64 7.61
N VAL A 152 3.96 7.14 8.83
CA VAL A 152 2.67 7.12 9.54
C VAL A 152 2.15 8.54 9.74
N LEU A 153 2.99 9.45 10.25
CA LEU A 153 2.63 10.84 10.53
C LEU A 153 2.32 11.62 9.27
N GLU A 154 3.09 11.47 8.19
CA GLU A 154 2.81 12.10 6.90
C GLU A 154 1.52 11.57 6.31
N SER A 155 1.30 10.26 6.41
CA SER A 155 0.07 9.65 5.96
C SER A 155 -1.09 10.16 6.83
N ILE A 156 -0.96 10.30 8.17
CA ILE A 156 -1.97 10.94 9.05
C ILE A 156 -2.18 12.42 8.72
N SER A 157 -1.11 13.16 8.46
CA SER A 157 -1.15 14.58 8.12
C SER A 157 -1.95 14.78 6.83
N ARG A 158 -1.70 13.96 5.80
CA ARG A 158 -2.52 13.91 4.57
C ARG A 158 -3.97 13.47 4.83
N ARG A 159 -4.20 12.60 5.82
CA ARG A 159 -5.55 12.18 6.29
C ARG A 159 -6.32 13.31 7.02
N CYS A 160 -5.61 14.27 7.60
CA CYS A 160 -6.16 15.39 8.35
C CYS A 160 -6.13 16.69 7.51
N PRO A 161 -7.20 17.06 6.79
CA PRO A 161 -7.40 18.47 6.48
C PRO A 161 -7.53 19.18 7.82
N LEU A 162 -6.54 20.01 8.17
CA LEU A 162 -6.69 21.04 9.17
C LEU A 162 -7.85 21.93 8.73
N HIS A 163 -9.06 21.59 9.17
CA HIS A 163 -10.20 22.49 9.15
C HIS A 163 -10.54 22.81 10.60
N LEU A 164 -9.58 23.46 11.28
CA LEU A 164 -9.88 24.28 12.45
C LEU A 164 -10.32 25.69 11.98
N ALA A 165 -11.22 25.74 11.01
CA ALA A 165 -11.88 26.96 10.59
C ALA A 165 -13.39 26.68 10.54
N ASN A 166 -14.07 27.18 11.58
CA ASN A 166 -15.51 27.34 11.72
C ASN A 166 -16.35 26.07 11.91
N ALA A 167 -16.28 25.52 13.11
CA ALA A 167 -17.42 24.86 13.75
C ALA A 167 -18.46 25.91 14.19
N SER A 168 -18.97 26.70 13.26
CA SER A 168 -20.10 27.59 13.47
C SER A 168 -21.03 27.50 12.26
N LYS A 169 -22.14 26.76 12.45
CA LYS A 169 -23.31 26.64 11.56
C LYS A 169 -23.00 26.25 10.10
N VAL A 170 -22.96 24.96 9.83
CA VAL A 170 -23.24 24.47 8.48
C VAL A 170 -24.75 24.26 8.37
N ASP A 171 -25.45 25.23 7.79
CA ASP A 171 -26.83 25.04 7.31
C ASP A 171 -26.77 24.07 6.11
N VAL A 172 -27.21 22.84 6.34
CA VAL A 172 -27.26 21.79 5.32
C VAL A 172 -28.47 22.05 4.42
N THR A 173 -28.26 22.77 3.31
CA THR A 173 -29.21 22.75 2.19
C THR A 173 -28.90 21.54 1.30
N GLY A 174 -29.95 20.83 0.88
CA GLY A 174 -29.88 19.48 0.30
C GLY A 174 -29.14 19.32 -1.04
N SER A 175 -28.40 20.33 -1.51
CA SER A 175 -27.65 20.26 -2.77
C SER A 175 -26.23 19.68 -2.62
N ASP A 176 -25.65 19.70 -1.42
CA ASP A 176 -24.30 19.15 -1.16
C ASP A 176 -24.27 17.64 -0.87
N LEU A 177 -25.44 17.01 -0.65
CA LEU A 177 -25.53 15.57 -0.37
C LEU A 177 -25.37 14.69 -1.61
N ALA A 178 -25.59 15.22 -2.82
CA ALA A 178 -25.47 14.45 -4.05
C ALA A 178 -24.03 14.02 -4.36
N ALA A 179 -23.03 14.74 -3.84
CA ALA A 179 -21.62 14.38 -3.98
C ALA A 179 -21.17 13.24 -3.04
N LEU A 180 -22.07 12.72 -2.20
CA LEU A 180 -21.77 11.71 -1.18
C LEU A 180 -22.21 10.29 -1.56
N VAL A 181 -22.74 10.11 -2.77
CA VAL A 181 -23.25 8.84 -3.28
C VAL A 181 -22.27 8.31 -4.31
N ASP A 182 -21.25 7.58 -3.85
CA ASP A 182 -20.54 6.61 -4.69
C ASP A 182 -20.56 5.25 -3.97
N PRO A 183 -21.26 4.23 -4.51
CA PRO A 183 -21.32 2.92 -3.90
C PRO A 183 -20.34 1.97 -4.57
N SER A 184 -19.19 1.70 -3.95
CA SER A 184 -18.55 0.39 -4.12
C SER A 184 -17.58 0.09 -2.97
N PRO A 185 -17.80 -0.99 -2.19
CA PRO A 185 -16.92 -1.34 -1.06
C PRO A 185 -15.69 -2.18 -1.43
N ASN A 186 -15.56 -2.63 -2.68
CA ASN A 186 -14.50 -3.56 -3.07
C ASN A 186 -13.70 -3.03 -4.26
N SER A 187 -12.62 -2.30 -4.00
CA SER A 187 -11.63 -1.98 -5.04
C SER A 187 -10.21 -1.83 -4.51
N PHE A 188 -9.84 -2.57 -3.45
CA PHE A 188 -8.44 -2.68 -3.06
C PHE A 188 -7.68 -3.73 -3.91
N ALA A 189 -8.37 -4.77 -4.38
CA ALA A 189 -7.77 -5.97 -4.98
C ALA A 189 -7.22 -5.82 -6.42
N GLY A 190 -6.83 -4.62 -6.86
CA GLY A 190 -6.34 -4.39 -8.23
C GLY A 190 -5.26 -3.32 -8.27
N ALA A 191 -4.33 -3.36 -7.32
CA ALA A 191 -3.44 -2.25 -7.00
C ALA A 191 -2.18 -2.14 -7.87
N LEU A 192 -1.88 -3.12 -8.73
CA LEU A 192 -0.74 -3.03 -9.62
C LEU A 192 -1.14 -3.20 -11.08
N PRO A 193 -0.51 -2.46 -12.01
CA PRO A 193 -0.70 -2.73 -13.44
C PRO A 193 -0.45 -4.22 -13.67
N SER A 194 -1.49 -4.93 -14.07
CA SER A 194 -1.32 -6.25 -14.69
C SER A 194 -0.58 -5.98 -15.98
N ASP A 195 0.72 -6.25 -15.97
CA ASP A 195 1.58 -6.12 -17.14
C ASP A 195 1.07 -7.09 -18.21
N ASN A 196 0.26 -6.57 -19.13
CA ASN A 196 -0.11 -7.25 -20.36
C ASN A 196 1.10 -7.10 -21.27
N GLY A 197 1.87 -8.18 -21.38
CA GLY A 197 3.16 -8.17 -22.05
C GLY A 197 3.02 -7.80 -23.52
N ASP A 198 3.39 -6.57 -23.85
CA ASP A 198 3.88 -6.20 -25.17
C ASP A 198 5.40 -6.02 -25.05
N ALA A 199 6.11 -7.11 -25.33
CA ALA A 199 7.55 -7.10 -25.49
C ALA A 199 7.90 -6.29 -26.75
N ASN A 200 8.07 -4.98 -26.62
CA ASN A 200 9.11 -4.16 -27.28
C ASN A 200 8.81 -2.65 -27.10
N SER A 201 9.11 -2.08 -25.93
CA SER A 201 9.25 -0.62 -25.82
C SER A 201 10.26 -0.28 -24.74
N THR A 202 11.34 0.40 -25.14
CA THR A 202 12.33 1.00 -24.24
C THR A 202 11.61 2.05 -23.38
N ILE A 203 11.30 1.71 -22.14
CA ILE A 203 10.60 2.61 -21.21
C ILE A 203 11.60 3.68 -20.75
N PRO A 204 11.30 4.98 -20.91
CA PRO A 204 12.15 6.04 -20.36
C PRO A 204 12.20 5.93 -18.83
N PRO A 205 13.34 6.22 -18.19
CA PRO A 205 13.59 5.96 -16.77
C PRO A 205 12.63 6.66 -15.79
N ASN A 206 11.87 7.66 -16.27
CA ASN A 206 10.94 8.42 -15.44
C ASN A 206 9.56 7.74 -15.25
N ASP A 207 9.22 6.70 -16.03
CA ASP A 207 7.91 6.03 -15.94
C ASP A 207 7.89 4.79 -15.02
N SER A 208 9.06 4.23 -14.69
CA SER A 208 9.17 3.01 -13.85
C SER A 208 8.62 3.21 -12.43
N LEU A 209 8.61 4.45 -11.92
CA LEU A 209 8.08 4.80 -10.60
C LEU A 209 6.65 5.38 -10.63
N ALA A 210 6.02 5.49 -11.81
CA ALA A 210 4.67 6.05 -11.94
C ALA A 210 3.64 5.28 -11.10
N TRP A 211 3.82 3.96 -10.96
CA TRP A 211 2.95 3.13 -10.14
C TRP A 211 2.97 3.53 -8.66
N LEU A 212 4.06 4.11 -8.14
CA LEU A 212 4.13 4.58 -6.75
C LEU A 212 3.18 5.75 -6.53
N HIS A 213 3.10 6.67 -7.50
CA HIS A 213 2.15 7.78 -7.44
C HIS A 213 0.71 7.26 -7.44
N THR A 214 0.37 6.36 -8.36
CA THR A 214 -0.96 5.74 -8.43
C THR A 214 -1.31 4.99 -7.14
N ALA A 215 -0.38 4.21 -6.58
CA ALA A 215 -0.59 3.47 -5.34
C ALA A 215 -0.83 4.41 -4.14
N ARG A 216 -0.06 5.50 -4.07
CA ARG A 216 -0.19 6.51 -3.02
C ARG A 216 -1.50 7.31 -3.14
N GLU A 217 -1.92 7.64 -4.35
CA GLU A 217 -3.19 8.34 -4.61
C GLU A 217 -4.40 7.48 -4.27
N ARG A 218 -4.46 6.22 -4.70
CA ARG A 218 -5.58 5.33 -4.34
C ARG A 218 -5.64 5.04 -2.84
N THR A 219 -4.49 4.92 -2.18
CA THR A 219 -4.46 4.82 -0.71
C THR A 219 -5.14 6.04 -0.08
N ALA A 220 -4.88 7.24 -0.60
CA ALA A 220 -5.55 8.45 -0.15
C ALA A 220 -7.06 8.43 -0.45
N GLU A 221 -7.49 7.99 -1.64
CA GLU A 221 -8.90 7.87 -2.02
C GLU A 221 -9.69 6.92 -1.11
N VAL A 222 -9.19 5.70 -0.87
CA VAL A 222 -9.83 4.71 0.02
C VAL A 222 -10.01 5.30 1.42
N LEU A 223 -9.02 6.04 1.91
CA LEU A 223 -9.07 6.66 3.22
C LEU A 223 -10.05 7.86 3.26
N GLN A 224 -10.12 8.66 2.20
CA GLN A 224 -11.13 9.72 2.06
C GLN A 224 -12.54 9.13 2.06
N GLN A 225 -12.76 8.03 1.34
CA GLN A 225 -14.03 7.31 1.35
C GLN A 225 -14.39 6.82 2.76
N ARG A 226 -13.46 6.18 3.49
CA ARG A 226 -13.69 5.74 4.89
C ARG A 226 -14.07 6.91 5.80
N LYS A 227 -13.35 8.03 5.70
CA LYS A 227 -13.65 9.25 6.48
C LYS A 227 -15.03 9.81 6.15
N GLN A 228 -15.34 9.90 4.86
CA GLN A 228 -16.64 10.36 4.40
C GLN A 228 -17.75 9.45 4.92
N ASN A 229 -17.54 8.13 4.88
CA ASN A 229 -18.47 7.15 5.41
C ASN A 229 -18.70 7.34 6.92
N LYS A 230 -17.63 7.46 7.72
CA LYS A 230 -17.73 7.72 9.16
C LYS A 230 -18.48 9.02 9.47
N LYS A 231 -18.27 10.08 8.69
CA LYS A 231 -19.00 11.35 8.82
C LYS A 231 -20.50 11.17 8.54
N ARG A 232 -20.86 10.39 7.51
CA ARG A 232 -22.27 10.08 7.22
C ARG A 232 -22.92 9.32 8.37
N TYR A 233 -22.27 8.27 8.89
CA TYR A 233 -22.78 7.51 10.04
C TYR A 233 -22.95 8.37 11.29
N PHE A 234 -21.99 9.26 11.58
CA PHE A 234 -22.09 10.20 12.69
C PHE A 234 -23.31 11.13 12.56
N LEU A 235 -23.50 11.75 11.38
CA LEU A 235 -24.64 12.64 11.13
C LEU A 235 -25.98 11.90 11.22
N ALA A 236 -26.03 10.66 10.73
CA ALA A 236 -27.21 9.81 10.85
C ALA A 236 -27.51 9.44 12.31
N ALA A 237 -26.48 9.13 13.11
CA ALA A 237 -26.61 8.86 14.54
C ALA A 237 -27.10 10.09 15.33
N GLU A 238 -26.55 11.27 15.03
CA GLU A 238 -26.97 12.54 15.61
C GLU A 238 -28.45 12.83 15.28
N LYS A 239 -28.86 12.61 14.03
CA LYS A 239 -30.27 12.73 13.62
C LYS A 239 -31.17 11.68 14.27
N PHE A 240 -30.69 10.47 14.49
CA PHE A 240 -31.41 9.45 15.27
C PHE A 240 -31.65 9.91 16.71
N HIS A 241 -30.64 10.50 17.35
CA HIS A 241 -30.73 10.97 18.72
C HIS A 241 -31.65 12.20 18.86
N THR A 242 -31.59 13.13 17.91
CA THR A 242 -32.37 14.39 17.95
C THR A 242 -33.78 14.25 17.40
N GLU A 243 -33.98 13.50 16.30
CA GLU A 243 -35.26 13.37 15.59
C GLU A 243 -35.54 11.90 15.19
N PRO A 244 -35.92 11.03 16.14
CA PRO A 244 -36.07 9.58 15.92
C PRO A 244 -37.21 9.19 14.96
N LYS A 245 -38.04 10.15 14.53
CA LYS A 245 -39.11 9.90 13.54
C LYS A 245 -38.64 10.13 12.09
N ASN A 246 -37.64 10.98 11.87
CA ASN A 246 -37.21 11.42 10.53
C ASN A 246 -35.82 10.92 10.14
N TRP A 247 -35.05 10.38 11.10
CA TRP A 247 -33.69 9.92 10.84
C TRP A 247 -33.61 8.87 9.72
N ILE A 248 -34.64 8.04 9.56
CA ILE A 248 -34.70 7.00 8.54
C ILE A 248 -34.60 7.59 7.12
N ALA A 249 -35.44 8.59 6.80
CA ALA A 249 -35.43 9.26 5.51
C ALA A 249 -34.10 10.00 5.28
N TYR A 250 -33.54 10.59 6.33
CA TYR A 250 -32.25 11.25 6.29
C TYR A 250 -31.08 10.28 6.05
N SER A 251 -31.09 9.10 6.68
CA SER A 251 -30.11 8.03 6.45
C SER A 251 -30.20 7.45 5.05
N GLN A 252 -31.40 7.36 4.47
CA GLN A 252 -31.59 7.01 3.06
C GLN A 252 -31.01 8.09 2.12
N GLN A 253 -31.21 9.38 2.44
CA GLN A 253 -30.64 10.50 1.68
C GLN A 253 -29.10 10.50 1.72
N LEU A 254 -28.50 10.08 2.83
CA LEU A 254 -27.05 9.91 2.97
C LEU A 254 -26.52 8.65 2.26
N GLY A 255 -27.41 7.81 1.69
CA GLY A 255 -27.04 6.55 1.04
C GLY A 255 -26.56 5.46 2.02
N LEU A 256 -26.95 5.55 3.31
CA LEU A 256 -26.61 4.55 4.33
C LEU A 256 -27.66 3.45 4.44
N LEU A 257 -28.92 3.76 4.15
CA LEU A 257 -30.03 2.81 4.13
C LEU A 257 -30.63 2.69 2.72
N PRO A 258 -30.98 1.48 2.25
CA PRO A 258 -31.65 1.29 0.99
C PRO A 258 -33.10 1.82 1.04
N ASN A 259 -33.66 2.09 -0.14
CA ASN A 259 -35.07 2.44 -0.30
C ASN A 259 -35.73 1.45 -1.29
N PRO A 260 -36.64 0.56 -0.87
CA PRO A 260 -37.30 0.46 0.44
C PRO A 260 -36.41 -0.13 1.55
N ILE A 261 -36.79 0.12 2.82
CA ILE A 261 -36.05 -0.31 4.01
C ILE A 261 -36.25 -1.78 4.33
N THR A 262 -35.16 -2.45 4.69
CA THR A 262 -35.14 -3.81 5.22
C THR A 262 -34.65 -3.83 6.66
N ALA A 263 -35.19 -4.72 7.50
CA ALA A 263 -34.76 -4.86 8.89
C ALA A 263 -33.27 -5.20 9.01
N GLU A 264 -32.74 -5.96 8.06
CA GLU A 264 -31.31 -6.27 7.94
C GLU A 264 -30.48 -4.99 7.77
N SER A 265 -30.85 -4.10 6.84
CA SER A 265 -30.10 -2.85 6.61
C SER A 265 -30.04 -1.94 7.85
N VAL A 266 -31.12 -1.92 8.64
CA VAL A 266 -31.19 -1.15 9.89
C VAL A 266 -30.30 -1.80 10.96
N ALA A 267 -30.30 -3.13 11.05
CA ALA A 267 -29.41 -3.85 11.96
C ALA A 267 -27.93 -3.65 11.58
N THR A 268 -27.59 -3.72 10.29
CA THR A 268 -26.25 -3.42 9.78
C THR A 268 -25.85 -1.98 10.11
N PHE A 269 -26.76 -1.02 9.97
CA PHE A 269 -26.53 0.37 10.38
C PHE A 269 -26.17 0.46 11.86
N PHE A 270 -26.98 -0.10 12.77
CA PHE A 270 -26.69 -0.06 14.21
C PHE A 270 -25.41 -0.81 14.59
N HIS A 271 -25.03 -1.85 13.84
CA HIS A 271 -23.76 -2.54 14.07
C HIS A 271 -22.55 -1.64 13.74
N HIS A 272 -22.64 -0.83 12.70
CA HIS A 272 -21.52 0.02 12.23
C HIS A 272 -21.56 1.45 12.79
N THR A 273 -22.65 1.83 13.47
CA THR A 273 -22.80 3.16 14.06
C THR A 273 -22.21 3.16 15.48
N PRO A 274 -21.30 4.10 15.80
CA PRO A 274 -20.66 4.18 17.11
C PRO A 274 -21.58 4.66 18.24
#